data_AF-A0A321LJA1-F1
#
_entry.id   AF-A0A321LJA1-F1
#
_cell.length_a   1.000
_cell.length_b   1.000
_cell.length_c   1.000
_cell.angle_alpha   90.00
_cell.angle_beta   90.00
_cell.angle_gamma   90.00
#
_symmetry.space_group_name_H-M   'P 1'
#
loop_
_entity.id
_entity.type
_entity.pdbx_description
1 polymer ?
#
loop_
_entity_poly.entity_id
_entity_poly.type
_entity_poly.pdbx_seq_one_letter_code
_entity_poly.pdbx_strand_id
1 'polypeptide(L)' 'MPYATEKAWAVALARSVSTDIPAAVQSVPGLTLTEDQIAALRVAFEVRLIRTMGEDSDETPRAAAARHEQPE' A
#
# COMPACT_ATOMS: atom_id res chain seq x y z
N MET A 1 10.22 13.75 14.90
CA MET A 1 9.23 13.71 13.80
C MET A 1 9.03 12.24 13.36
N PRO A 2 8.29 11.43 14.13
CA PRO A 2 8.09 10.00 13.82
C PRO A 2 7.42 9.76 12.46
N TYR A 3 6.51 10.66 12.06
CA TYR A 3 5.77 10.61 10.80
C TYR A 3 6.65 10.62 9.53
N ALA A 4 7.80 11.29 9.56
CA ALA A 4 8.71 11.33 8.41
C ALA A 4 9.41 9.97 8.20
N THR A 5 9.69 9.25 9.29
CA THR A 5 10.31 7.92 9.26
C THR A 5 9.29 6.87 8.82
N GLU A 6 8.05 6.93 9.33
CA GLU A 6 6.97 6.03 8.92
C GLU A 6 6.63 6.18 7.44
N LYS A 7 6.54 7.42 6.95
CA LYS A 7 6.35 7.70 5.53
C LYS A 7 7.50 7.17 4.67
N ALA A 8 8.75 7.36 5.10
CA ALA A 8 9.91 6.84 4.37
C ALA A 8 9.90 5.31 4.30
N TRP A 9 9.49 4.65 5.40
CA TRP A 9 9.36 3.21 5.45
C TRP A 9 8.21 2.70 4.54
N ALA A 10 7.04 3.34 4.59
CA ALA A 10 5.91 3.00 3.74
C ALA A 10 6.27 3.11 2.24
N VAL A 11 7.00 4.16 1.85
CA VAL A 11 7.50 4.31 0.47
C VAL A 11 8.49 3.21 0.10
N ALA A 12 9.45 2.89 0.97
CA ALA A 12 10.43 1.84 0.72
C ALA A 12 9.76 0.46 0.56
N LEU A 13 8.78 0.15 1.42
CA LEU A 13 8.01 -1.08 1.34
C LEU A 13 7.17 -1.14 0.05
N ALA A 14 6.43 -0.07 -0.26
CA ALA A 14 5.61 -0.02 -1.47
C ALA A 14 6.42 -0.26 -2.73
N ARG A 15 7.61 0.37 -2.83
CA ARG A 15 8.53 0.16 -3.94
C ARG A 15 9.04 -1.28 -4.00
N SER A 16 9.42 -1.86 -2.85
CA SER A 16 9.93 -3.24 -2.77
C SER A 16 8.89 -4.29 -3.15
N VAL A 17 7.61 -4.07 -2.83
CA VAL A 17 6.54 -5.01 -3.19
C VAL A 17 6.16 -4.83 -4.66
N SER A 18 6.17 -3.59 -5.15
CA SER A 18 5.79 -3.29 -6.54
C SER A 18 6.76 -3.88 -7.56
N THR A 19 8.04 -4.10 -7.21
CA THR A 19 9.02 -4.70 -8.13
C THR A 19 8.67 -6.12 -8.59
N ASP A 20 7.79 -6.82 -7.88
CA ASP A 20 7.35 -8.17 -8.24
C ASP A 20 6.22 -8.18 -9.29
N ILE A 21 5.58 -7.04 -9.56
CA ILE A 21 4.45 -6.94 -10.49
C ILE A 21 4.76 -7.48 -11.89
N PRO A 22 5.91 -7.17 -12.53
CA PRO A 22 6.23 -7.73 -13.83
C PRO A 22 6.27 -9.27 -13.84
N ALA A 23 6.85 -9.88 -12.80
CA ALA A 23 6.90 -11.33 -12.66
C ALA A 23 5.51 -11.93 -12.38
N ALA A 24 4.71 -11.25 -11.56
CA ALA A 24 3.33 -11.65 -11.29
C ALA A 24 2.47 -11.61 -12.56
N VAL A 25 2.60 -10.58 -13.40
CA VAL A 25 1.88 -10.46 -14.68
C VAL A 25 2.21 -11.64 -15.61
N GLN A 26 3.49 -12.02 -15.70
CA GLN A 26 3.92 -13.18 -16.51
C GLN A 26 3.37 -14.51 -16.00
N SER A 27 3.00 -14.57 -14.72
CA SER A 27 2.47 -15.77 -14.06
C SER A 27 0.95 -15.94 -14.22
N VAL A 28 0.24 -14.97 -14.82
CA VAL A 28 -1.21 -15.02 -15.02
C VAL A 28 -1.52 -15.42 -16.48
N PRO A 29 -2.02 -16.64 -16.73
CA PRO A 29 -2.37 -17.06 -18.07
C PRO A 29 -3.46 -16.18 -18.68
N GLY A 30 -3.27 -15.76 -19.93
CA GLY A 30 -4.23 -14.92 -20.66
C GLY A 30 -4.17 -13.42 -20.32
N LEU A 31 -3.31 -12.99 -19.40
CA LEU A 31 -3.06 -11.58 -19.14
C LEU A 31 -2.05 -11.03 -20.14
N THR A 32 -2.53 -10.27 -21.13
CA THR A 32 -1.68 -9.62 -22.12
C THR A 32 -1.58 -8.13 -21.84
N LEU A 33 -0.54 -7.72 -21.13
CA LEU A 33 -0.19 -6.32 -20.93
C LEU A 33 1.09 -5.98 -21.69
N THR A 34 1.14 -4.79 -22.27
CA THR A 34 2.39 -4.28 -22.85
C THR A 34 3.37 -3.92 -21.74
N GLU A 35 4.66 -3.80 -22.06
CA GLU A 35 5.69 -3.38 -21.09
C GLU A 35 5.35 -2.03 -20.45
N ASP A 36 4.83 -1.08 -21.24
CA ASP A 36 4.38 0.23 -20.75
C ASP A 36 3.21 0.10 -19.76
N GLN A 37 2.26 -0.80 -20.03
CA GLN A 37 1.13 -1.05 -19.13
C GLN A 37 1.57 -1.72 -17.83
N ILE A 38 2.55 -2.62 -17.89
CA ILE A 38 3.15 -3.25 -16.70
C ILE A 38 3.89 -2.21 -15.87
N ALA A 39 4.66 -1.31 -16.50
CA ALA A 39 5.33 -0.22 -15.81
C ALA A 39 4.33 0.76 -15.17
N ALA A 40 3.25 1.10 -15.88
CA ALA A 40 2.17 1.93 -15.34
C ALA A 40 1.45 1.25 -14.17
N LEU A 41 1.17 -0.06 -14.27
CA LEU A 41 0.57 -0.84 -13.20
C LEU A 41 1.45 -0.86 -11.94
N ARG A 42 2.76 -1.03 -12.12
CA ARG A 42 3.73 -0.96 -11.02
C ARG A 42 3.62 0.35 -10.26
N VAL A 43 3.67 1.47 -10.97
CA VAL A 43 3.62 2.82 -10.38
C VAL A 43 2.27 3.09 -9.73
N ALA A 44 1.17 2.71 -10.38
CA ALA A 44 -0.17 2.87 -9.84
C ALA A 44 -0.37 2.07 -8.53
N PHE A 45 0.18 0.86 -8.46
CA PHE A 45 0.15 0.02 -7.27
C PHE A 45 1.02 0.61 -6.14
N GLU A 46 2.23 1.08 -6.43
CA GLU A 46 3.12 1.75 -5.47
C GLU A 46 2.41 2.94 -4.81
N VAL A 47 1.81 3.83 -5.62
CA VAL A 47 1.05 5.01 -5.15
C VAL A 47 -0.14 4.59 -4.29
N ARG A 48 -0.87 3.55 -4.70
CA ARG A 48 -2.02 3.04 -3.94
C ARG A 48 -1.58 2.50 -2.57
N LEU A 49 -0.49 1.73 -2.51
CA LEU A 49 0.03 1.19 -1.25
C LEU A 49 0.43 2.32 -0.30
N ILE A 50 1.18 3.31 -0.79
CA ILE A 50 1.59 4.48 0.01
C ILE A 50 0.37 5.18 0.60
N ARG A 51 -0.69 5.37 -0.19
CA ARG A 51 -1.92 5.99 0.27
C ARG A 51 -2.61 5.16 1.34
N THR A 52 -2.81 3.86 1.10
CA THR A 52 -3.47 2.97 2.06
C THR A 52 -2.73 2.90 3.38
N MET A 53 -1.40 2.83 3.38
CA MET A 53 -0.59 2.85 4.60
C MET A 53 -0.64 4.20 5.34
N GLY A 54 -0.82 5.30 4.61
CA GLY A 54 -1.02 6.63 5.20
C GLY A 54 -2.45 6.85 5.75
N GLU A 55 -3.45 6.19 5.18
CA GLU A 55 -4.87 6.30 5.58
C GLU A 55 -5.15 5.58 6.92
N ASP A 56 -4.42 4.49 7.20
CA ASP A 56 -4.49 3.75 8.48
C ASP A 56 -3.78 4.46 9.64
N SER A 57 -2.94 5.46 9.35
CA SER A 57 -2.21 6.22 10.37
C SER A 57 -3.07 7.28 11.09
N ASP A 58 -4.29 7.55 10.60
CA ASP A 58 -5.24 8.47 11.24
C ASP A 58 -6.15 7.79 12.28
N GLU A 59 -6.24 6.46 12.32
CA GLU A 59 -6.93 5.76 13.40
C GLU A 59 -5.99 5.59 14.60
N THR A 60 -5.94 6.63 15.44
CA THR A 60 -5.28 6.55 16.74
C THR A 60 -5.87 5.37 17.54
N PRO A 61 -5.04 4.47 18.14
CA PRO A 61 -5.51 3.32 18.92
C PRO A 61 -6.34 3.69 20.16
N ARG A 62 -6.46 4.99 20.48
CA ARG A 62 -7.34 5.52 21.53
C ARG A 62 -8.81 5.59 21.10
N ALA A 63 -9.11 5.69 19.80
CA ALA A 63 -10.49 5.75 19.30
C ALA A 63 -11.17 4.37 19.30
N ALA A 64 -10.41 3.30 19.06
CA ALA A 64 -10.93 1.93 19.14
C ALA A 64 -11.26 1.50 20.58
N ALA A 65 -10.45 1.92 21.56
CA ALA A 65 -10.69 1.63 22.98
C ALA A 65 -11.99 2.28 23.51
N ALA A 66 -12.33 3.49 23.05
CA ALA A 66 -13.53 4.19 23.48
C ALA A 66 -14.84 3.54 23.00
N ARG A 67 -14.83 2.71 21.93
CA ARG A 67 -16.02 1.99 21.46
C ARG A 67 -16.32 0.71 22.24
N HIS A 68 -15.36 0.19 23.02
CA HIS A 68 -15.54 -1.03 23.81
C HIS A 68 -16.01 -0.79 25.25
N GLU A 69 -16.11 0.48 25.70
CA GLU A 69 -16.47 0.83 27.09
C GLU A 69 -17.88 1.43 27.25
N GLN A 70 -18.71 1.48 26.21
CA GLN A 70 -20.13 1.85 26.36
C GLN A 70 -21.03 0.59 26.35
N PRO A 71 -21.46 0.08 27.52
CA PRO A 71 -22.68 -0.71 27.61
C PRO A 71 -23.90 0.21 27.42
N GLU A 72 -24.96 -0.32 26.81
CA GLU A 72 -26.29 0.30 26.71
C GLU A 72 -26.86 0.78 28.06
#